data_AF-A0A3N5MR75-F1
#
_entry.id   AF-A0A3N5MR75-F1
#
_cell.length_a   1.000
_cell.length_b   1.000
_cell.length_c   1.000
_cell.angle_alpha   90.00
_cell.angle_beta   90.00
_cell.angle_gamma   90.00
#
_symmetry.space_group_name_H-M   'P 1'
#
loop_
_entity.id
_entity.type
_entity.pdbx_description
1 polymer ?
#
loop_
_entity_poly.entity_id
_entity_poly.type
_entity_poly.pdbx_seq_one_letter_code
_entity_poly.pdbx_strand_id
1 'polypeptide(L)'
;MSMSGKDEAASGSREAQAKPVQGERHLPSEAPSPPVVGTSSEADVTDFVRRVQALGPGTASHGGRLIFAMDATMSRQPTWDMALALQAEMFHAVTAIGGLAVQLVYFRGAGECRASKWVSDPQALAALMTRVACAGGYTQIRKVLSHAHQEAVARPVDAL
;
A
#
# COMPACT_ATOMS: atom_id res chain seq x y z
N MET A 1 44.23 14.04 53.60
CA MET A 1 44.89 13.02 54.44
C MET A 1 43.92 11.87 54.64
N SER A 2 44.43 10.66 54.47
CA SER A 2 43.73 9.39 54.18
C SER A 2 43.03 8.70 55.36
N MET A 3 42.36 7.60 54.98
CA MET A 3 41.98 6.36 55.71
C MET A 3 40.50 6.28 56.11
N SER A 4 39.63 5.44 55.54
CA SER A 4 39.60 3.98 55.25
C SER A 4 39.14 3.12 56.43
N GLY A 5 38.15 2.26 56.17
CA GLY A 5 37.50 1.29 57.08
C GLY A 5 36.01 1.17 56.72
N LYS A 6 35.59 0.35 55.74
CA LYS A 6 35.45 -1.12 55.71
C LYS A 6 34.31 -1.60 56.65
N ASP A 7 33.12 -1.77 56.08
CA ASP A 7 32.05 -2.59 56.67
C ASP A 7 31.58 -3.63 55.65
N GLU A 8 31.69 -4.88 56.08
CA GLU A 8 31.34 -6.13 55.44
C GLU A 8 29.99 -6.57 56.02
N ALA A 9 28.97 -6.81 55.19
CA ALA A 9 27.69 -7.35 55.65
C ALA A 9 27.26 -8.51 54.76
N ALA A 10 27.14 -9.67 55.41
CA ALA A 10 26.87 -10.97 54.83
C ALA A 10 25.38 -11.22 54.55
N SER A 11 25.18 -11.96 53.45
CA SER A 11 24.18 -12.99 53.13
C SER A 11 23.08 -13.30 54.16
N GLY A 12 21.82 -13.23 53.69
CA GLY A 12 20.64 -13.80 54.34
C GLY A 12 19.54 -14.06 53.31
N SER A 13 19.60 -15.22 52.66
CA SER A 13 18.59 -15.72 51.72
C SER A 13 17.24 -15.94 52.41
N ARG A 14 16.16 -15.40 51.83
CA ARG A 14 14.77 -15.78 52.16
C ARG A 14 14.16 -16.51 50.96
N GLU A 15 14.06 -17.83 51.06
CA GLU A 15 13.25 -18.66 50.17
C GLU A 15 11.77 -18.42 50.50
N ALA A 16 11.03 -17.85 49.53
CA ALA A 16 9.57 -17.80 49.57
C ALA A 16 9.02 -19.02 48.81
N GLN A 17 8.46 -19.94 49.56
CA GLN A 17 7.85 -21.18 49.07
C GLN A 17 6.50 -20.87 48.41
N ALA A 18 6.42 -21.05 47.09
CA ALA A 18 5.20 -20.82 46.31
C ALA A 18 4.22 -22.01 46.45
N LYS A 19 2.99 -21.74 46.87
CA LYS A 19 1.88 -22.71 46.85
C LYS A 19 1.36 -22.89 45.42
N PRO A 20 1.04 -24.12 44.96
CA PRO A 20 0.48 -24.33 43.64
C PRO A 20 -0.99 -23.88 43.62
N VAL A 21 -1.31 -22.87 42.80
CA VAL A 21 -2.68 -22.53 42.41
C VAL A 21 -3.14 -23.54 41.36
N GLN A 22 -4.10 -24.39 41.73
CA GLN A 22 -4.83 -25.21 40.77
C GLN A 22 -5.78 -24.28 39.99
N GLY A 23 -5.36 -23.86 38.80
CA GLY A 23 -6.23 -23.21 37.83
C GLY A 23 -6.91 -24.26 36.97
N GLU A 24 -8.20 -24.49 37.18
CA GLU A 24 -9.04 -25.22 36.25
C GLU A 24 -8.94 -24.55 34.87
N ARG A 25 -8.39 -25.26 33.88
CA ARG A 25 -8.40 -24.81 32.48
C ARG A 25 -9.84 -24.94 31.97
N HIS A 26 -10.61 -23.88 32.12
CA HIS A 26 -11.83 -23.68 31.35
C HIS A 26 -11.41 -23.48 29.88
N LEU A 27 -11.48 -24.56 29.10
CA LEU A 27 -11.39 -24.47 27.64
C LEU A 27 -12.62 -23.69 27.15
N PRO A 28 -12.46 -22.73 26.23
CA PRO A 28 -13.61 -22.03 25.66
C PRO A 28 -14.52 -23.04 24.95
N SER A 29 -15.82 -22.93 25.26
CA SER A 29 -16.93 -23.62 24.60
C SER A 29 -16.76 -23.60 23.08
N GLU A 30 -16.98 -24.76 22.46
CA GLU A 30 -16.98 -25.00 21.02
C GLU A 30 -17.64 -23.85 20.25
N ALA A 31 -16.88 -23.20 19.37
CA ALA A 31 -17.40 -22.16 18.50
C ALA A 31 -18.41 -22.79 17.52
N PRO A 32 -19.54 -22.13 17.20
CA PRO A 32 -20.47 -22.65 16.21
C PRO A 32 -19.76 -22.80 14.87
N SER A 33 -19.89 -23.99 14.27
CA SER A 33 -19.38 -24.29 12.93
C SER A 33 -19.85 -23.22 11.93
N PRO A 34 -18.98 -22.79 10.99
CA PRO A 34 -19.39 -21.84 9.96
C PRO A 34 -20.58 -22.43 9.17
N PRO A 35 -21.53 -21.59 8.71
CA PRO A 35 -22.58 -22.07 7.83
C PRO A 35 -21.91 -22.69 6.60
N VAL A 36 -22.31 -23.93 6.30
CA VAL A 36 -21.88 -24.62 5.08
C VAL A 36 -22.48 -23.83 3.93
N VAL A 37 -21.67 -22.98 3.29
CA VAL A 37 -22.08 -22.27 2.08
C VAL A 37 -22.23 -23.34 1.01
N GLY A 38 -23.48 -23.61 0.61
CA GLY A 38 -23.76 -24.57 -0.45
C GLY A 38 -23.04 -24.18 -1.75
N THR A 39 -22.65 -25.17 -2.53
CA THR A 39 -22.06 -24.95 -3.85
C THR A 39 -23.08 -24.32 -4.78
N SER A 40 -22.68 -23.30 -5.55
CA SER A 40 -23.53 -22.67 -6.56
C SER A 40 -24.07 -23.70 -7.54
N SER A 41 -25.34 -23.55 -7.94
CA SER A 41 -25.93 -24.40 -8.98
C SER A 41 -25.37 -24.04 -10.36
N GLU A 42 -25.51 -24.95 -11.33
CA GLU A 42 -25.12 -24.70 -12.72
C GLU A 42 -25.86 -23.49 -13.32
N ALA A 43 -27.10 -23.27 -12.91
CA ALA A 43 -27.89 -22.10 -13.29
C ALA A 43 -27.27 -20.81 -12.72
N ASP A 44 -26.86 -20.80 -11.46
CA ASP A 44 -26.21 -19.64 -10.83
C ASP A 44 -24.90 -19.28 -11.53
N VAL A 45 -24.10 -20.29 -11.91
CA VAL A 45 -22.85 -20.09 -12.65
C VAL A 45 -23.14 -19.54 -14.05
N THR A 46 -24.13 -20.09 -14.74
CA THR A 46 -24.51 -19.65 -16.09
C THR A 46 -25.01 -18.21 -16.09
N ASP A 47 -25.87 -17.85 -15.14
CA ASP A 47 -26.39 -16.49 -15.03
C ASP A 47 -25.30 -15.50 -14.60
N PHE A 48 -24.36 -15.91 -13.75
CA PHE A 48 -23.19 -15.12 -13.43
C PHE A 48 -22.33 -14.85 -14.67
N VAL A 49 -21.97 -15.88 -15.44
CA VAL A 49 -21.16 -15.73 -16.66
C VAL A 49 -21.86 -14.84 -17.68
N ARG A 50 -23.18 -15.03 -17.89
CA ARG A 50 -23.98 -14.16 -18.77
C ARG A 50 -23.95 -12.71 -18.30
N ARG A 51 -24.07 -12.48 -16.99
CA ARG A 51 -24.04 -11.14 -16.40
C ARG A 51 -22.67 -10.48 -16.55
N VAL A 52 -21.58 -11.22 -16.33
CA VAL A 52 -20.21 -10.74 -16.53
C VAL A 52 -19.95 -10.40 -18.00
N GLN A 53 -20.40 -11.24 -18.94
CA GLN A 53 -20.25 -10.98 -20.37
C GLN A 53 -21.06 -9.75 -20.82
N ALA A 54 -22.28 -9.57 -20.28
CA ALA A 54 -23.11 -8.41 -20.56
C ALA A 54 -22.54 -7.11 -20.01
N LEU A 55 -21.71 -7.16 -18.95
CA LEU A 55 -20.99 -6.00 -18.44
C LEU A 55 -19.84 -5.57 -19.37
N GLY A 56 -19.31 -6.44 -20.21
CA GLY A 56 -18.18 -6.15 -21.12
C GLY A 56 -16.87 -5.78 -20.39
N PRO A 57 -15.72 -5.75 -21.08
CA PRO A 57 -14.49 -5.20 -20.52
C PRO A 57 -14.67 -3.67 -20.34
N GLY A 58 -14.90 -3.22 -19.11
CA GLY A 58 -14.79 -1.80 -18.74
C GLY A 58 -16.00 -0.91 -19.05
N THR A 59 -17.23 -1.29 -18.67
CA THR A 59 -18.40 -0.37 -18.68
C THR A 59 -18.55 0.44 -17.40
N ALA A 60 -17.44 0.84 -16.76
CA ALA A 60 -17.53 2.11 -16.05
C ALA A 60 -17.82 3.15 -17.15
N SER A 61 -18.95 3.85 -17.06
CA SER A 61 -19.33 4.91 -18.02
C SER A 61 -18.28 6.02 -18.17
N HIS A 62 -17.26 5.95 -17.33
CA HIS A 62 -16.07 6.76 -17.29
C HIS A 62 -14.86 5.82 -17.21
N GLY A 63 -13.87 5.97 -18.09
CA GLY A 63 -12.62 5.22 -17.99
C GLY A 63 -11.98 5.34 -16.59
N GLY A 64 -11.28 4.28 -16.16
CA GLY A 64 -10.64 4.21 -14.86
C GLY A 64 -9.64 5.34 -14.63
N ARG A 65 -9.49 5.78 -13.38
CA ARG A 65 -8.56 6.83 -12.96
C ARG A 65 -7.52 6.26 -12.01
N LEU A 66 -6.25 6.40 -12.39
CA LEU A 66 -5.09 5.93 -11.62
C LEU A 66 -4.19 7.11 -11.27
N ILE A 67 -3.81 7.23 -10.00
CA ILE A 67 -2.71 8.12 -9.61
C ILE A 67 -1.44 7.28 -9.58
N PHE A 68 -0.46 7.64 -10.41
CA PHE A 68 0.84 7.00 -10.40
C PHE A 68 1.86 7.87 -9.66
N ALA A 69 2.24 7.45 -8.45
CA ALA A 69 3.11 8.21 -7.57
C ALA A 69 4.56 7.70 -7.56
N MET A 70 5.53 8.58 -7.80
CA MET A 70 6.96 8.27 -7.77
C MET A 70 7.69 8.97 -6.61
N ASP A 71 8.44 8.18 -5.84
CA ASP A 71 9.41 8.68 -4.87
C ASP A 71 10.71 9.05 -5.61
N ALA A 72 10.86 10.32 -5.98
CA ALA A 72 12.04 10.84 -6.67
C ALA A 72 13.10 11.37 -5.67
N THR A 73 13.29 10.67 -4.55
CA THR A 73 14.37 10.97 -3.60
C THR A 73 15.68 10.30 -4.01
N MET A 74 16.81 10.89 -3.63
CA MET A 74 18.15 10.42 -4.01
C MET A 74 18.47 8.97 -3.55
N SER A 75 17.79 8.47 -2.51
CA SER A 75 17.91 7.06 -2.09
C SER A 75 17.47 6.07 -3.19
N ARG A 76 16.69 6.53 -4.18
CA ARG A 76 16.20 5.74 -5.32
C ARG A 76 17.07 5.84 -6.57
N GLN A 77 18.07 6.72 -6.57
CA GLN A 77 18.96 6.93 -7.72
C GLN A 77 19.59 5.63 -8.27
N PRO A 78 20.04 4.66 -7.44
CA PRO A 78 20.67 3.44 -7.96
C PRO A 78 19.75 2.57 -8.84
N THR A 79 18.44 2.67 -8.64
CA THR A 79 17.44 1.85 -9.35
C THR A 79 16.49 2.69 -10.20
N TRP A 80 16.72 4.01 -10.30
CA TRP A 80 15.76 4.95 -10.86
C TRP A 80 15.47 4.67 -12.33
N ASP A 81 16.51 4.54 -13.15
CA ASP A 81 16.36 4.33 -14.59
C ASP A 81 15.67 3.00 -14.90
N MET A 82 16.00 1.95 -14.14
CA MET A 82 15.34 0.65 -14.26
C MET A 82 13.86 0.72 -13.87
N ALA A 83 13.53 1.42 -12.78
CA ALA A 83 12.14 1.61 -12.36
C ALA A 83 11.34 2.40 -13.40
N LEU A 84 11.92 3.45 -13.98
CA LEU A 84 11.29 4.22 -15.07
C LEU A 84 11.02 3.35 -16.30
N ALA A 85 12.00 2.53 -16.72
CA ALA A 85 11.85 1.65 -17.88
C ALA A 85 10.74 0.61 -17.67
N LEU A 86 10.80 -0.15 -16.57
CA LEU A 86 9.81 -1.17 -16.22
C LEU A 86 8.38 -0.60 -16.15
N GLN A 87 8.27 0.60 -15.58
CA GLN A 87 6.97 1.20 -15.39
C GLN A 87 6.39 1.78 -16.68
N ALA A 88 7.24 2.28 -17.58
CA ALA A 88 6.81 2.67 -18.92
C ALA A 88 6.25 1.47 -19.71
N GLU A 89 6.85 0.29 -19.57
CA GLU A 89 6.35 -0.95 -20.17
C GLU A 89 4.96 -1.35 -19.63
N MET A 90 4.75 -1.23 -18.31
CA MET A 90 3.43 -1.44 -17.70
C MET A 90 2.38 -0.54 -18.36
N PHE A 91 2.66 0.75 -18.52
CA PHE A 91 1.72 1.69 -19.17
C PHE A 91 1.48 1.38 -20.64
N HIS A 92 2.51 0.94 -21.37
CA HIS A 92 2.36 0.49 -22.75
C HIS A 92 1.44 -0.73 -22.85
N ALA A 93 1.51 -1.67 -21.91
CA ALA A 93 0.64 -2.85 -21.90
C ALA A 93 -0.84 -2.49 -21.68
N VAL A 94 -1.15 -1.48 -20.85
CA VAL A 94 -2.54 -1.08 -20.59
C VAL A 94 -3.18 -0.30 -21.75
N THR A 95 -2.37 0.22 -22.69
CA THR A 95 -2.87 0.94 -23.88
C THR A 95 -3.84 0.11 -24.72
N ALA A 96 -3.58 -1.20 -24.84
CA ALA A 96 -4.40 -2.11 -25.64
C ALA A 96 -5.81 -2.33 -25.06
N ILE A 97 -5.95 -2.14 -23.75
CA ILE A 97 -7.23 -2.25 -23.02
C ILE A 97 -7.97 -0.90 -23.07
N GLY A 98 -7.23 0.21 -23.09
CA GLY A 98 -7.76 1.55 -23.18
C GLY A 98 -8.53 1.98 -21.92
N GLY A 99 -9.12 3.19 -21.98
CA GLY A 99 -10.02 3.66 -20.93
C GLY A 99 -9.36 3.95 -19.58
N LEU A 100 -8.05 4.22 -19.54
CA LEU A 100 -7.34 4.62 -18.31
C LEU A 100 -6.88 6.07 -18.42
N ALA A 101 -7.25 6.90 -17.45
CA ALA A 101 -6.68 8.23 -17.24
C ALA A 101 -5.71 8.17 -16.06
N VAL A 102 -4.47 8.57 -16.28
CA VAL A 102 -3.40 8.50 -15.29
C VAL A 102 -2.96 9.91 -14.90
N GLN A 103 -2.72 10.13 -13.62
CA GLN A 103 -2.07 11.34 -13.12
C GLN A 103 -0.71 10.97 -12.55
N LEU A 104 0.37 11.52 -13.11
CA LEU A 104 1.71 11.34 -12.56
C LEU A 104 1.91 12.29 -11.39
N VAL A 105 2.23 11.75 -10.22
CA VAL A 105 2.58 12.52 -9.03
C VAL A 105 3.98 12.15 -8.61
N TYR A 106 4.78 13.11 -8.18
CA TYR A 106 6.07 12.82 -7.56
C TYR A 106 6.36 13.78 -6.43
N PHE A 107 7.20 13.32 -5.49
CA PHE A 107 7.82 14.18 -4.50
C PHE A 107 9.34 13.99 -4.52
N ARG A 108 10.06 15.06 -4.17
CA ARG A 108 11.52 15.06 -4.03
C ARG A 108 11.98 16.26 -3.23
N GLY A 109 13.29 16.38 -3.02
CA GLY A 109 13.84 17.60 -2.45
C GLY A 109 13.43 17.82 -0.99
N ALA A 110 13.61 19.06 -0.54
CA ALA A 110 13.16 19.54 0.76
C ALA A 110 11.72 20.09 0.73
N GLY A 111 10.83 19.53 -0.09
CA GLY A 111 9.42 19.94 -0.05
C GLY A 111 8.62 19.83 -1.34
N GLU A 112 9.26 19.51 -2.47
CA GLU A 112 8.60 19.49 -3.76
C GLU A 112 7.62 18.31 -3.84
N CYS A 113 6.38 18.60 -4.22
CA CYS A 113 5.39 17.62 -4.63
C CYS A 113 4.64 18.19 -5.84
N ARG A 114 4.62 17.46 -6.94
CA ARG A 114 3.97 17.90 -8.18
C ARG A 114 3.05 16.83 -8.72
N ALA A 115 1.93 17.27 -9.26
CA ALA A 115 0.99 16.45 -10.00
C ALA A 115 0.92 16.96 -11.44
N SER A 116 0.91 16.04 -12.41
CA SER A 116 0.61 16.37 -13.79
C SER A 116 -0.88 16.63 -13.99
N LYS A 117 -1.24 17.03 -15.21
CA LYS A 117 -2.62 16.85 -15.69
C LYS A 117 -2.93 15.35 -15.80
N TRP A 118 -4.21 15.00 -15.79
CA TRP A 118 -4.67 13.66 -16.16
C TRP A 118 -4.36 13.41 -17.64
N VAL A 119 -3.68 12.30 -17.93
CA VAL A 119 -3.27 11.88 -19.27
C VAL A 119 -3.83 10.50 -19.57
N SER A 120 -4.43 10.33 -20.75
CA SER A 120 -4.89 9.02 -21.23
C SER A 120 -4.01 8.46 -22.34
N ASP A 121 -3.04 9.24 -22.82
CA ASP A 121 -2.03 8.82 -23.79
C ASP A 121 -0.80 8.27 -23.04
N PRO A 122 -0.47 6.98 -23.20
CA PRO A 122 0.71 6.38 -22.56
C PRO A 122 2.03 6.99 -23.03
N GLN A 123 2.11 7.47 -24.28
CA GLN A 123 3.34 8.14 -24.77
C GLN A 123 3.56 9.47 -24.05
N ALA A 124 2.50 10.27 -23.88
CA ALA A 124 2.55 11.49 -23.08
C ALA A 124 2.95 11.19 -21.63
N LEU A 125 2.45 10.11 -21.03
CA LEU A 125 2.82 9.71 -19.67
C LEU A 125 4.30 9.30 -19.58
N ALA A 126 4.79 8.46 -20.49
CA ALA A 126 6.20 8.06 -20.54
C ALA A 126 7.13 9.28 -20.70
N ALA A 127 6.74 10.24 -21.55
CA ALA A 127 7.49 11.49 -21.72
C ALA A 127 7.48 12.39 -20.46
N LEU A 128 6.43 12.32 -19.63
CA LEU A 128 6.42 13.00 -18.33
C LEU A 128 7.35 12.31 -17.33
N MET A 129 7.32 10.98 -17.30
CA MET A 129 8.12 10.17 -16.37
C MET A 129 9.63 10.35 -16.59
N THR A 130 10.09 10.39 -17.84
CA THR A 130 11.52 10.58 -18.17
C THR A 130 12.08 11.94 -17.77
N ARG A 131 11.22 12.95 -17.51
CA ARG A 131 11.64 14.28 -17.04
C ARG A 131 11.83 14.34 -15.53
N VAL A 132 11.43 13.31 -14.79
CA VAL A 132 11.58 13.27 -13.34
C VAL A 132 12.96 12.72 -13.01
N ALA A 133 13.73 13.51 -12.27
CA ALA A 133 15.05 13.15 -11.77
C ALA A 133 15.03 13.16 -10.24
N CYS A 134 15.82 12.29 -9.61
CA CYS A 134 15.92 12.26 -8.16
C CYS A 134 16.59 13.53 -7.63
N ALA A 135 16.18 13.96 -6.44
CA ALA A 135 16.83 15.02 -5.69
C ALA A 135 17.06 14.63 -4.23
N GLY A 136 18.08 15.23 -3.60
CA GLY A 136 18.37 15.03 -2.18
C GLY A 136 17.21 15.52 -1.30
N GLY A 137 16.88 14.78 -0.25
CA GLY A 137 15.74 15.10 0.62
C GLY A 137 15.16 13.87 1.29
N TYR A 138 13.98 14.03 1.89
CA TYR A 138 13.29 12.97 2.63
C TYR A 138 12.05 12.48 1.90
N THR A 139 11.67 11.22 2.18
CA THR A 139 10.43 10.64 1.69
C THR A 139 9.23 11.37 2.30
N GLN A 140 8.35 11.88 1.43
CA GLN A 140 7.22 12.75 1.80
C GLN A 140 5.88 12.21 1.28
N ILE A 141 5.67 10.90 1.39
CA ILE A 141 4.49 10.20 0.85
C ILE A 141 3.15 10.79 1.32
N ARG A 142 3.11 11.39 2.52
CA ARG A 142 1.93 12.10 3.03
C ARG A 142 1.39 13.12 2.02
N LYS A 143 2.25 13.83 1.29
CA LYS A 143 1.82 14.84 0.30
C LYS A 143 1.07 14.21 -0.87
N VAL A 144 1.52 13.04 -1.33
CA VAL A 144 0.83 12.26 -2.35
C VAL A 144 -0.53 11.81 -1.83
N LEU A 145 -0.59 11.27 -0.61
CA LEU A 145 -1.85 10.79 -0.04
C LEU A 145 -2.85 11.93 0.18
N SER A 146 -2.38 13.11 0.60
CA SER A 146 -3.21 14.32 0.68
C SER A 146 -3.74 14.76 -0.69
N HIS A 147 -2.90 14.74 -1.72
CA HIS A 147 -3.31 15.03 -3.09
C HIS A 147 -4.33 14.00 -3.61
N ALA A 148 -4.04 12.72 -3.44
CA ALA A 148 -4.92 11.62 -3.81
C ALA A 148 -6.30 11.72 -3.16
N HIS A 149 -6.35 12.06 -1.86
CA HIS A 149 -7.60 12.32 -1.17
C HIS A 149 -8.37 13.48 -1.80
N GLN A 150 -7.71 14.59 -2.12
CA GLN A 150 -8.35 15.75 -2.76
C GLN A 150 -8.91 15.41 -4.15
N GLU A 151 -8.14 14.68 -4.97
CA GLU A 151 -8.60 14.21 -6.28
C GLU A 151 -9.78 13.24 -6.15
N ALA A 152 -9.75 12.32 -5.18
CA ALA A 152 -10.82 11.35 -4.92
C ALA A 152 -12.12 12.01 -4.47
N VAL A 153 -12.05 13.10 -3.69
CA VAL A 153 -13.21 13.91 -3.30
C VAL A 153 -13.83 14.60 -4.51
N ALA A 154 -13.01 15.08 -5.46
CA ALA A 154 -13.50 15.77 -6.66
C ALA A 154 -14.12 14.80 -7.68
N ARG A 155 -13.49 13.64 -7.89
CA ARG A 155 -13.96 12.57 -8.77
C ARG A 155 -13.38 11.23 -8.30
N PRO A 156 -14.11 10.11 -8.38
CA PRO A 156 -13.58 8.81 -7.97
C PRO A 156 -12.24 8.47 -8.63
N VAL A 157 -11.31 7.93 -7.82
CA VAL A 157 -10.03 7.37 -8.26
C VAL A 157 -10.12 5.87 -8.02
N ASP A 158 -9.98 5.07 -9.08
CA ASP A 158 -10.23 3.63 -9.05
C ASP A 158 -9.03 2.85 -8.47
N ALA A 159 -7.83 3.43 -8.57
CA ALA A 159 -6.61 2.84 -8.02
C ALA A 159 -5.64 3.91 -7.49
N LEU A 160 -5.11 3.67 -6.29
CA LEU A 160 -4.14 4.49 -5.56
C LEU A 160 -2.90 3.67 -5.20
#